data_AF-A0A6M5YHW4-F1
#
_entry.id   AF-A0A6M5YHW4-F1
#
_cell.length_a   1.000
_cell.length_b   1.000
_cell.length_c   1.000
_cell.angle_alpha   90.00
_cell.angle_beta   90.00
_cell.angle_gamma   90.00
#
_symmetry.space_group_name_H-M   'P 1'
#
loop_
_entity.id
_entity.type
_entity.pdbx_description
1 polymer ?
#
loop_
_entity_poly.entity_id
_entity_poly.type
_entity_poly.pdbx_seq_one_letter_code
_entity_poly.pdbx_strand_id
1 'polypeptide(L)'
;MIEDPVPPVSEQTPDPRDPAAKARTFPTTSGVYLMKDAGGNVIYVGKAKNLRSRASSYFSKDAANDARIRDWMPLVRDVDYIETADAIAAVFTEARMIKDLRPRYNKELKDDKTFPYLQIRTREEYPRVEITRKPRRKGVRLYGPFTGSKHLRVAVDLLQRLFQFRTCSLDIKSSEARWKWFRPCLLHSIRRCTAPCNFRVSRDDYRRQIKKLIFILEGKKEKLIKRMEREMTAAAGEFNFEKARRVRDEITALEKLDLRGDTKTDVQPEVFPIDPKKGLIGLRKVLGLAKTPRTIEGMDIAHLSGQDTVASLVSFLDGLPFKPGYRRFKIRSVEGIDDFASMREVVTRRFRRLRDEDEVFPDILLIDGGKGQLNAALEAFQAIGIDPPCLISLAKQEEEIFRPGESESIKLSRHSAALRLLQYVRDESHRFAQHYHHMLRRKRMTDE
;
A
#
# COMPACT_ATOMS: atom_id res chain seq x y z
N MET A 1 21.22 67.36 48.46
CA MET A 1 20.01 66.53 48.32
C MET A 1 19.50 66.69 46.92
N ILE A 2 18.83 65.66 46.44
CA ILE A 2 17.99 65.60 45.23
C ILE A 2 18.75 65.12 43.99
N GLU A 3 18.44 63.87 43.68
CA GLU A 3 18.65 63.16 42.42
C GLU A 3 18.04 63.94 41.25
N ASP A 4 18.67 63.90 40.09
CA ASP A 4 18.00 64.20 38.82
C ASP A 4 18.50 63.22 37.74
N PRO A 5 17.64 62.88 36.77
CA PRO A 5 17.20 61.50 36.60
C PRO A 5 17.89 60.79 35.43
N VAL A 6 18.03 59.47 35.58
CA VAL A 6 18.34 58.56 34.48
C VAL A 6 17.31 58.77 33.36
N PRO A 7 17.70 59.17 32.14
CA PRO A 7 16.74 59.28 31.05
C PRO A 7 16.18 57.89 30.71
N PRO A 8 14.90 57.80 30.35
CA PRO A 8 14.20 56.54 30.21
C PRO A 8 14.85 55.68 29.13
N VAL A 9 14.92 54.38 29.43
CA VAL A 9 15.35 53.31 28.51
C VAL A 9 14.60 53.49 27.20
N SER A 10 15.27 54.09 26.21
CA SER A 10 14.73 54.22 24.86
C SER A 10 14.46 52.81 24.36
N GLU A 11 13.19 52.55 24.02
CA GLU A 11 12.72 51.34 23.35
C GLU A 11 13.71 50.94 22.26
N GLN A 12 14.54 49.95 22.55
CA GLN A 12 15.47 49.39 21.58
C GLN A 12 14.61 48.73 20.51
N THR A 13 14.51 49.40 19.38
CA THR A 13 14.09 48.81 18.12
C THR A 13 14.96 47.56 17.92
N PRO A 14 14.36 46.36 17.78
CA PRO A 14 15.14 45.13 17.85
C PRO A 14 16.14 45.07 16.70
N ASP A 15 17.39 44.72 17.02
CA ASP A 15 18.46 44.50 16.06
C ASP A 15 17.98 43.55 14.95
N PRO A 16 18.02 43.93 13.66
CA PRO A 16 17.61 43.07 12.55
C PRO A 16 18.43 41.77 12.43
N ARG A 17 19.48 41.60 13.24
CA ARG A 17 20.33 40.40 13.31
C ARG A 17 20.05 39.52 14.53
N ASP A 18 19.05 39.83 15.36
CA ASP A 18 18.61 38.94 16.44
C ASP A 18 17.55 37.93 15.95
N PRO A 19 17.90 36.64 15.77
CA PRO A 19 16.96 35.62 15.34
C PRO A 19 15.80 35.41 16.35
N ALA A 20 16.00 35.72 17.63
CA ALA A 20 14.93 35.62 18.63
C ALA A 20 13.87 36.72 18.44
N ALA A 21 14.29 37.97 18.20
CA ALA A 21 13.39 39.06 17.87
C ALA A 21 12.63 38.78 16.57
N LYS A 22 13.32 38.28 15.53
CA LYS A 22 12.71 37.91 14.24
C LYS A 22 11.69 36.77 14.39
N ALA A 23 11.95 35.75 15.21
CA ALA A 23 10.99 34.67 15.46
C ALA A 23 9.67 35.16 16.10
N ARG A 24 9.72 36.23 16.90
CA ARG A 24 8.54 36.82 17.55
C ARG A 24 7.63 37.58 16.58
N THR A 25 8.15 38.03 15.44
CA THR A 25 7.36 38.73 14.41
C THR A 25 6.61 37.78 13.47
N PHE A 26 6.90 36.47 13.54
CA PHE A 26 6.25 35.48 12.68
C PHE A 26 4.71 35.49 12.86
N PRO A 27 3.94 35.08 11.84
CA PRO A 27 2.50 34.98 11.96
C PRO A 27 2.09 33.86 12.92
N THR A 28 0.85 33.91 13.40
CA THR A 28 0.26 32.86 14.25
C THR A 28 -0.38 31.73 13.44
N THR A 29 -0.22 31.75 12.12
CA THR A 29 -0.71 30.76 11.16
C THR A 29 0.14 29.49 11.19
N SER A 30 -0.34 28.46 10.51
CA SER A 30 0.39 27.20 10.35
C SER A 30 1.42 27.30 9.23
N GLY A 31 2.60 26.73 9.42
CA GLY A 31 3.64 26.76 8.42
C GLY A 31 4.92 26.05 8.82
N VAL A 32 5.97 26.34 8.07
CA VAL A 32 7.32 25.80 8.26
C VAL A 32 8.26 26.93 8.61
N TYR A 33 9.12 26.72 9.61
CA TYR A 33 10.20 27.64 9.96
C TYR A 33 11.56 27.04 9.61
N LEU A 34 12.52 27.91 9.34
CA LEU A 34 13.87 27.63 8.88
C LEU A 34 14.85 28.28 9.84
N MET A 35 15.85 27.54 10.30
CA MET A 35 16.95 28.06 11.08
C MET A 35 18.19 28.10 10.19
N LYS A 36 18.86 29.24 10.13
CA LYS A 36 20.00 29.50 9.24
C LYS A 36 21.26 29.84 10.02
N ASP A 37 22.42 29.43 9.50
CA ASP A 37 23.73 29.81 10.03
C ASP A 37 24.18 31.19 9.53
N ALA A 38 25.38 31.62 9.94
CA ALA A 38 25.99 32.88 9.53
C ALA A 38 26.18 33.02 8.00
N GLY A 39 26.30 31.91 7.29
CA GLY A 39 26.44 31.87 5.83
C GLY A 39 25.09 31.85 5.09
N GLY A 40 23.97 31.91 5.82
CA GLY A 40 22.62 31.82 5.25
C GLY A 40 22.18 30.40 4.90
N ASN A 41 22.96 29.37 5.24
CA ASN A 41 22.60 27.98 4.96
C ASN A 41 21.54 27.51 5.95
N VAL A 42 20.53 26.79 5.46
CA VAL A 42 19.49 26.21 6.31
C VAL A 42 20.04 24.98 7.04
N ILE A 43 20.17 25.09 8.36
CA ILE A 43 20.74 24.03 9.21
C ILE A 43 19.67 23.20 9.92
N TYR A 44 18.45 23.74 10.05
CA TYR A 44 17.28 23.04 10.59
C TYR A 44 15.97 23.55 9.98
N VAL A 45 15.02 22.65 9.76
CA VAL A 45 13.66 22.94 9.27
C VAL A 45 12.65 22.29 10.23
N GLY A 46 11.60 23.02 10.59
CA GLY A 46 10.54 22.48 11.45
C GLY A 46 9.14 22.98 11.10
N LYS A 47 8.10 22.19 11.40
CA LYS A 47 6.69 22.56 11.24
C LYS A 47 6.05 23.12 12.50
N ALA A 48 5.03 23.96 12.33
CA ALA A 48 4.24 24.51 13.42
C ALA A 48 2.76 24.70 13.04
N LYS A 49 1.86 24.48 14.01
CA LYS A 49 0.46 24.95 13.94
C LYS A 49 0.37 26.47 14.16
N ASN A 50 1.31 27.01 14.95
CA ASN A 50 1.48 28.43 15.21
C ASN A 50 2.98 28.74 15.09
N LEU A 51 3.36 29.41 14.00
CA LEU A 51 4.76 29.69 13.65
C LEU A 51 5.46 30.51 14.74
N ARG A 52 4.85 31.61 15.20
CA ARG A 52 5.40 32.48 16.25
C ARG A 52 5.75 31.74 17.54
N SER A 53 4.77 31.06 18.12
CA SER A 53 4.94 30.35 19.38
C SER A 53 6.00 29.27 19.26
N ARG A 54 5.98 28.52 18.16
CA ARG A 54 6.91 27.41 17.98
C ARG A 54 8.33 27.86 17.68
N ALA A 55 8.54 28.82 16.78
CA ALA A 55 9.89 29.32 16.47
C ALA A 55 10.51 30.03 17.68
N SER A 56 9.73 30.85 18.39
CA SER A 56 10.19 31.57 19.58
C SER A 56 10.57 30.63 20.74
N SER A 57 9.96 29.45 20.82
CA SER A 57 10.25 28.46 21.88
C SER A 57 11.70 27.98 21.91
N TYR A 58 12.43 28.07 20.80
CA TYR A 58 13.85 27.68 20.75
C TYR A 58 14.80 28.70 21.40
N PHE A 59 14.32 29.93 21.63
CA PHE A 59 15.09 31.02 22.23
C PHE A 59 14.70 31.29 23.69
N SER A 60 13.91 30.39 24.31
CA SER A 60 13.59 30.48 25.73
C SER A 60 14.77 30.04 26.59
N LYS A 61 14.82 30.50 27.85
CA LYS A 61 15.86 30.11 28.81
C LYS A 61 15.87 28.59 29.07
N ASP A 62 14.71 27.95 29.00
CA ASP A 62 14.57 26.50 29.20
C ASP A 62 15.12 25.68 28.02
N ALA A 63 15.07 26.24 26.80
CA ALA A 63 15.57 25.59 25.59
C ALA A 63 17.11 25.42 25.61
N ALA A 64 17.84 26.30 26.32
CA ALA A 64 19.29 26.20 26.46
C ALA A 64 19.73 24.88 27.14
N ASN A 65 18.86 24.28 27.95
CA ASN A 65 19.14 23.06 28.69
C ASN A 65 18.76 21.78 27.92
N ASP A 66 18.01 21.86 26.81
CA ASP A 66 17.58 20.66 26.05
C ASP A 66 18.74 20.07 25.24
N ALA A 67 19.16 18.86 25.63
CA ALA A 67 20.25 18.10 25.02
C ALA A 67 20.04 17.83 23.51
N ARG A 68 18.83 17.93 22.97
CA ARG A 68 18.53 17.68 21.55
C ARG A 68 18.88 18.86 20.65
N ILE A 69 18.96 20.08 21.20
CA ILE A 69 19.13 21.32 20.44
C ILE A 69 20.39 22.10 20.83
N ARG A 70 20.97 21.79 22.00
CA ARG A 70 22.18 22.39 22.55
C ARG A 70 23.35 22.48 21.55
N ASP A 71 23.55 21.45 20.74
CA ASP A 71 24.71 21.35 19.85
C ASP A 71 24.66 22.27 18.62
N TRP A 72 23.46 22.72 18.22
CA TRP A 72 23.27 23.44 16.96
C TRP A 72 22.54 24.76 17.09
N MET A 73 21.76 24.96 18.15
CA MET A 73 21.08 26.23 18.40
C MET A 73 22.05 27.42 18.47
N PRO A 74 23.27 27.32 19.06
CA PRO A 74 24.24 28.41 19.05
C PRO A 74 24.75 28.80 17.65
N LEU A 75 24.58 27.94 16.65
CA LEU A 75 24.99 28.20 15.27
C LEU A 75 23.95 29.04 14.50
N VAL A 76 22.74 29.17 15.03
CA VAL A 76 21.64 29.90 14.38
C VAL A 76 21.92 31.39 14.45
N ARG A 77 21.96 32.05 13.29
CA ARG A 77 22.12 33.50 13.14
C ARG A 77 20.91 34.18 12.50
N ASP A 78 20.08 33.42 11.79
CA ASP A 78 18.87 33.94 11.16
C ASP A 78 17.74 32.89 11.16
N VAL A 79 16.49 33.36 11.09
CA VAL A 79 15.29 32.53 11.02
C VAL A 79 14.32 33.02 9.96
N ASP A 80 13.70 32.11 9.22
CA ASP A 80 12.66 32.43 8.22
C ASP A 80 11.46 31.49 8.32
N TYR A 81 10.38 31.80 7.60
CA TYR A 81 9.18 30.97 7.57
C TYR A 81 8.53 30.92 6.19
N ILE A 82 7.68 29.90 6.01
CA ILE A 82 6.76 29.74 4.89
C ILE A 82 5.39 29.42 5.47
N GLU A 83 4.40 30.27 5.19
CA GLU A 83 3.01 30.03 5.59
C GLU A 83 2.37 28.95 4.74
N THR A 84 1.43 28.23 5.35
CA THR A 84 0.68 27.16 4.69
C THR A 84 -0.79 27.26 5.07
N ALA A 85 -1.66 26.76 4.20
CA ALA A 85 -3.11 26.85 4.40
C ALA A 85 -3.61 26.11 5.66
N ASP A 86 -2.94 25.03 6.06
CA ASP A 86 -3.27 24.23 7.23
C ASP A 86 -2.07 23.44 7.78
N ALA A 87 -2.27 22.80 8.95
CA ALA A 87 -1.25 21.99 9.63
C ALA A 87 -0.77 20.78 8.80
N ILE A 88 -1.58 20.31 7.86
CA ILE A 88 -1.24 19.18 7.00
C ILE A 88 -0.29 19.67 5.89
N ALA A 89 -0.57 20.82 5.29
CA ALA A 89 0.28 21.50 4.33
C ALA A 89 1.64 21.92 4.94
N ALA A 90 1.67 22.29 6.22
CA ALA A 90 2.92 22.54 6.97
C ALA A 90 3.80 21.27 7.04
N VAL A 91 3.21 20.11 7.36
CA VAL A 91 3.93 18.82 7.36
C VAL A 91 4.51 18.51 5.99
N PHE A 92 3.77 18.81 4.91
CA PHE A 92 4.22 18.55 3.55
C PHE A 92 5.36 19.45 3.10
N THR A 93 5.26 20.73 3.45
CA THR A 93 6.28 21.73 3.12
C THR A 93 7.57 21.44 3.89
N GLU A 94 7.48 21.07 5.18
CA GLU A 94 8.63 20.69 6.00
C GLU A 94 9.35 19.48 5.40
N ALA A 95 8.60 18.41 5.12
CA ALA A 95 9.14 17.17 4.61
C ALA A 95 9.81 17.33 3.23
N ARG A 96 9.31 18.26 2.40
CA ARG A 96 9.92 18.63 1.12
C ARG A 96 11.21 19.42 1.34
N MET A 97 11.19 20.44 2.20
CA MET A 97 12.35 21.30 2.44
C MET A 97 13.50 20.56 3.10
N ILE A 98 13.24 19.61 4.01
CA ILE A 98 14.28 18.75 4.58
C ILE A 98 14.98 17.93 3.48
N LYS A 99 14.26 17.52 2.43
CA LYS A 99 14.83 16.75 1.31
C LYS A 99 15.58 17.61 0.31
N ASP A 100 15.01 18.77 -0.03
CA ASP A 100 15.60 19.70 -1.00
C ASP A 100 16.87 20.36 -0.42
N LEU A 101 16.88 20.69 0.88
CA LEU A 101 17.97 21.43 1.54
C LEU A 101 18.94 20.54 2.34
N ARG A 102 18.54 19.29 2.64
CA ARG A 102 19.28 18.34 3.50
C ARG A 102 19.96 18.99 4.73
N PRO A 103 19.19 19.67 5.62
CA PRO A 103 19.75 20.44 6.72
C PRO A 103 20.53 19.56 7.70
N ARG A 104 21.70 20.02 8.16
CA ARG A 104 22.64 19.23 8.95
C ARG A 104 22.05 18.66 10.24
N TYR A 105 21.05 19.28 10.86
CA TYR A 105 20.55 18.89 12.19
C TYR A 105 19.15 18.24 12.23
N ASN A 106 18.44 18.11 11.10
CA ASN A 106 17.22 17.30 11.05
C ASN A 106 17.57 15.80 11.22
N LYS A 107 17.05 15.10 12.23
CA LYS A 107 17.35 13.65 12.42
C LYS A 107 16.50 12.75 11.54
N GLU A 108 15.22 13.09 11.40
CA GLU A 108 14.26 12.37 10.57
C GLU A 108 14.20 12.96 9.15
N LEU A 109 13.70 12.17 8.19
CA LEU A 109 13.41 12.59 6.80
C LEU A 109 14.63 12.95 5.93
N LYS A 110 15.86 12.63 6.39
CA LYS A 110 17.11 12.72 5.62
C LYS A 110 17.36 11.54 4.68
N ASP A 111 16.51 10.52 4.70
CA ASP A 111 16.67 9.38 3.81
C ASP A 111 16.28 9.74 2.37
N ASP A 112 17.00 9.18 1.39
CA ASP A 112 16.75 9.39 -0.04
C ASP A 112 15.45 8.76 -0.54
N LYS A 113 14.62 8.22 0.37
CA LYS A 113 13.34 7.60 0.03
C LYS A 113 12.31 8.68 -0.17
N THR A 114 12.05 9.04 -1.43
CA THR A 114 10.94 9.93 -1.79
C THR A 114 9.61 9.43 -1.20
N PHE A 115 8.79 10.32 -0.65
CA PHE A 115 7.54 9.92 0.00
C PHE A 115 6.55 9.32 -1.01
N PRO A 116 5.82 8.24 -0.67
CA PRO A 116 4.72 7.77 -1.47
C PRO A 116 3.52 8.72 -1.34
N TYR A 117 2.92 9.04 -2.48
CA TYR A 117 1.70 9.79 -2.66
C TYR A 117 0.64 8.87 -3.26
N LEU A 118 -0.61 9.12 -2.92
CA LEU A 118 -1.75 8.61 -3.67
C LEU A 118 -2.12 9.64 -4.73
N GLN A 119 -2.09 9.26 -6.00
CA GLN A 119 -2.38 10.12 -7.13
C GLN A 119 -3.59 9.60 -7.89
N ILE A 120 -4.55 10.47 -8.19
CA ILE A 120 -5.70 10.17 -9.05
C ILE A 120 -5.60 11.00 -10.32
N ARG A 121 -5.55 10.36 -11.49
CA ARG A 121 -5.42 11.05 -12.79
C ARG A 121 -6.78 11.47 -13.34
N THR A 122 -7.27 12.61 -12.89
CA THR A 122 -8.63 13.08 -13.17
C THR A 122 -8.90 13.48 -14.62
N ARG A 123 -7.85 13.76 -15.41
CA ARG A 123 -7.98 14.10 -16.84
C ARG A 123 -8.23 12.91 -17.75
N GLU A 124 -8.00 11.69 -17.28
CA GLU A 124 -8.25 10.48 -18.08
C GLU A 124 -9.75 10.20 -18.15
N GLU A 125 -10.21 9.60 -19.25
CA GLU A 125 -11.62 9.18 -19.39
C GLU A 125 -12.05 8.24 -18.29
N TYR A 126 -11.15 7.32 -17.93
CA TYR A 126 -11.27 6.41 -16.80
C TYR A 126 -10.13 6.70 -15.80
N PRO A 127 -10.32 7.63 -14.85
CA PRO A 127 -9.27 8.03 -13.91
C PRO A 127 -8.67 6.84 -13.17
N ARG A 128 -7.35 6.68 -13.28
CA ARG A 128 -6.60 5.69 -12.49
C ARG A 128 -6.15 6.28 -11.15
N VAL A 129 -6.13 5.42 -10.15
CA VAL A 129 -5.55 5.68 -8.84
C VAL A 129 -4.21 4.96 -8.76
N GLU A 130 -3.14 5.67 -8.47
CA GLU A 130 -1.79 5.10 -8.42
C GLU A 130 -1.01 5.61 -7.20
N ILE A 131 -0.15 4.75 -6.66
CA ILE A 131 0.82 5.18 -5.65
C ILE A 131 2.09 5.59 -6.38
N THR A 132 2.49 6.84 -6.23
CA THR A 132 3.68 7.39 -6.88
C THR A 132 4.58 8.10 -5.89
N ARG A 133 5.89 8.05 -6.14
CA ARG A 133 6.89 8.84 -5.44
C ARG A 133 7.29 10.10 -6.21
N LYS A 134 6.87 10.21 -7.47
CA LYS A 134 7.12 11.33 -8.38
C LYS A 134 5.76 11.79 -8.92
N PRO A 135 5.02 12.61 -8.15
CA PRO A 135 3.70 13.03 -8.55
C PRO A 135 3.73 13.95 -9.77
N ARG A 136 2.68 13.90 -10.60
CA ARG A 136 2.50 14.81 -11.73
C ARG A 136 2.07 16.19 -11.24
N ARG A 137 2.51 17.25 -11.93
CA ARG A 137 2.17 18.65 -11.57
C ARG A 137 0.79 19.09 -12.04
N LYS A 138 0.25 18.52 -13.12
CA LYS A 138 -1.04 18.93 -13.73
C LYS A 138 -1.93 17.73 -13.99
N GLY A 139 -3.24 17.96 -13.92
CA GLY A 139 -4.26 16.98 -14.29
C GLY A 139 -4.42 15.81 -13.33
N VAL A 140 -4.00 15.99 -12.08
CA VAL A 140 -4.04 14.97 -11.04
C VAL A 140 -4.55 15.55 -9.73
N ARG A 141 -5.18 14.70 -8.90
CA ARG A 141 -5.41 14.95 -7.48
C ARG A 141 -4.38 14.17 -6.69
N LEU A 142 -3.74 14.80 -5.72
CA LEU A 142 -2.66 14.23 -4.92
C LEU A 142 -3.08 14.21 -3.45
N TYR A 143 -2.81 13.08 -2.79
CA TYR A 143 -3.04 12.88 -1.37
C TYR A 143 -1.78 12.28 -0.74
N GLY A 144 -1.48 12.67 0.50
CA GLY A 144 -0.18 12.42 1.14
C GLY A 144 0.76 13.63 1.01
N PRO A 145 2.06 13.52 1.33
CA PRO A 145 2.89 12.33 1.60
C PRO A 145 2.43 11.43 2.74
N PHE A 146 2.63 10.12 2.56
CA PHE A 146 2.44 9.11 3.59
C PHE A 146 3.79 8.66 4.17
N THR A 147 3.81 8.33 5.46
CA THR A 147 5.02 7.92 6.21
C THR A 147 5.63 6.61 5.69
N GLY A 148 4.84 5.77 5.01
CA GLY A 148 5.34 4.54 4.40
C GLY A 148 4.39 3.97 3.35
N SER A 149 4.95 3.27 2.36
CA SER A 149 4.15 2.69 1.27
C SER A 149 3.34 1.46 1.70
N LYS A 150 3.68 0.81 2.82
CA LYS A 150 2.96 -0.37 3.32
C LYS A 150 1.53 0.01 3.75
N HIS A 151 1.38 0.93 4.70
CA HIS A 151 0.08 1.41 5.17
C HIS A 151 -0.78 2.01 4.05
N LEU A 152 -0.16 2.77 3.15
CA LEU A 152 -0.86 3.35 2.01
C LEU A 152 -1.46 2.28 1.09
N ARG A 153 -0.75 1.17 0.85
CA ARG A 153 -1.27 0.08 0.01
C ARG A 153 -2.42 -0.67 0.67
N VAL A 154 -2.35 -0.87 1.99
CA VAL A 154 -3.47 -1.46 2.75
C VAL A 154 -4.71 -0.56 2.65
N ALA A 155 -4.54 0.75 2.81
CA ALA A 155 -5.62 1.71 2.65
C ALA A 155 -6.20 1.69 1.22
N VAL A 156 -5.33 1.60 0.20
CA VAL A 156 -5.78 1.48 -1.21
C VAL A 156 -6.56 0.19 -1.45
N ASP A 157 -6.13 -0.97 -0.94
CA ASP A 157 -6.90 -2.22 -1.07
C ASP A 157 -8.30 -2.09 -0.46
N LEU A 158 -8.39 -1.49 0.73
CA LEU A 158 -9.65 -1.24 1.42
C LEU A 158 -10.57 -0.34 0.59
N LEU A 159 -10.04 0.77 0.06
CA LEU A 159 -10.76 1.70 -0.79
C LEU A 159 -11.18 1.02 -2.12
N GLN A 160 -10.37 0.13 -2.69
CA GLN A 160 -10.74 -0.64 -3.89
C GLN A 160 -11.91 -1.58 -3.65
N ARG A 161 -12.12 -2.09 -2.42
CA ARG A 161 -13.30 -2.91 -2.10
C ARG A 161 -14.59 -2.11 -2.20
N LEU A 162 -14.53 -0.85 -1.78
CA LEU A 162 -15.69 0.03 -1.67
C LEU A 162 -15.99 0.73 -3.00
N PHE A 163 -14.96 1.29 -3.62
CA PHE A 163 -15.13 2.16 -4.78
C PHE A 163 -14.78 1.49 -6.12
N GLN A 164 -14.23 0.27 -6.09
CA GLN A 164 -13.96 -0.57 -7.26
C GLN A 164 -13.25 0.15 -8.42
N PHE A 165 -12.19 0.90 -8.09
CA PHE A 165 -11.41 1.66 -9.07
C PHE A 165 -10.19 0.91 -9.61
N ARG A 166 -9.73 1.33 -10.78
CA ARG A 166 -8.54 0.79 -11.45
C ARG A 166 -7.23 1.34 -10.88
N THR A 167 -6.24 0.46 -10.76
CA THR A 167 -4.84 0.78 -10.46
C THR A 167 -3.87 0.39 -11.60
N CYS A 168 -4.39 -0.21 -12.68
CA CYS A 168 -3.59 -0.63 -13.83
C CYS A 168 -3.10 0.56 -14.67
N SER A 169 -2.00 0.36 -15.41
CA SER A 169 -1.33 1.39 -16.23
C SER A 169 -1.92 1.59 -17.64
N LEU A 170 -2.99 0.88 -18.00
CA LEU A 170 -3.60 0.92 -19.34
C LEU A 170 -4.08 2.33 -19.72
N ASP A 171 -3.95 2.73 -20.98
CA ASP A 171 -4.51 4.00 -21.46
C ASP A 171 -5.82 3.74 -22.21
N ILE A 172 -6.92 3.76 -21.46
CA ILE A 172 -8.23 3.33 -21.96
C ILE A 172 -8.94 4.55 -22.54
N LYS A 173 -9.25 4.49 -23.82
CA LYS A 173 -10.06 5.49 -24.53
C LYS A 173 -11.32 4.82 -25.05
N SER A 174 -12.47 5.42 -24.79
CA SER A 174 -13.77 4.93 -25.25
C SER A 174 -13.88 4.86 -26.79
N SER A 175 -13.09 5.65 -27.51
CA SER A 175 -13.03 5.64 -28.97
C SER A 175 -12.31 4.41 -29.56
N GLU A 176 -11.51 3.68 -28.77
CA GLU A 176 -10.70 2.57 -29.27
C GLU A 176 -11.44 1.23 -29.16
N ALA A 177 -11.83 0.66 -30.30
CA ALA A 177 -12.60 -0.61 -30.36
C ALA A 177 -11.89 -1.81 -29.71
N ARG A 178 -10.55 -1.80 -29.62
CA ARG A 178 -9.75 -2.89 -29.03
C ARG A 178 -10.16 -3.25 -27.60
N TRP A 179 -10.70 -2.29 -26.84
CA TRP A 179 -11.11 -2.51 -25.46
C TRP A 179 -12.38 -3.37 -25.35
N LYS A 180 -13.22 -3.40 -26.39
CA LYS A 180 -14.45 -4.22 -26.41
C LYS A 180 -14.16 -5.73 -26.20
N TRP A 181 -13.01 -6.20 -26.69
CA TRP A 181 -12.59 -7.60 -26.60
C TRP A 181 -11.47 -7.84 -25.59
N PHE A 182 -11.07 -6.81 -24.84
CA PHE A 182 -9.97 -6.92 -23.89
C PHE A 182 -10.41 -7.65 -22.63
N ARG A 183 -9.80 -8.80 -22.33
CA ARG A 183 -10.09 -9.59 -21.12
C ARG A 183 -9.83 -8.76 -19.84
N PRO A 184 -10.84 -8.56 -18.97
CA PRO A 184 -10.64 -7.94 -17.65
C PRO A 184 -9.59 -8.69 -16.83
N CYS A 185 -8.81 -7.99 -16.01
CA CYS A 185 -7.82 -8.62 -15.13
C CYS A 185 -8.46 -9.16 -13.82
N LEU A 186 -7.67 -9.88 -13.02
CA LEU A 186 -8.09 -10.44 -11.73
C LEU A 186 -8.84 -9.44 -10.83
N LEU A 187 -8.40 -8.17 -10.76
CA LEU A 187 -9.08 -7.13 -9.95
C LEU A 187 -10.59 -7.01 -10.24
N HIS A 188 -11.02 -7.32 -11.47
CA HIS A 188 -12.44 -7.36 -11.79
C HIS A 188 -13.13 -8.59 -11.19
N SER A 189 -12.58 -9.78 -11.40
CA SER A 189 -13.09 -11.05 -10.87
C SER A 189 -13.26 -11.00 -9.35
N ILE A 190 -12.32 -10.37 -8.63
CA ILE A 190 -12.39 -10.21 -7.16
C ILE A 190 -13.18 -8.96 -6.70
N ARG A 191 -13.95 -8.31 -7.58
CA ARG A 191 -14.76 -7.11 -7.29
C ARG A 191 -13.97 -5.96 -6.66
N ARG A 192 -12.79 -5.65 -7.21
CA ARG A 192 -11.94 -4.49 -6.86
C ARG A 192 -11.85 -3.46 -7.97
N CYS A 193 -12.38 -3.78 -9.15
CA CYS A 193 -12.39 -2.92 -10.32
C CYS A 193 -13.64 -3.19 -11.16
N THR A 194 -14.33 -2.14 -11.61
CA THR A 194 -15.51 -2.25 -12.49
C THR A 194 -15.17 -2.52 -13.97
N ALA A 195 -13.91 -2.89 -14.26
CA ALA A 195 -13.41 -3.26 -15.59
C ALA A 195 -13.73 -2.26 -16.72
N PRO A 196 -13.29 -0.99 -16.60
CA PRO A 196 -13.38 -0.05 -17.71
C PRO A 196 -12.59 -0.50 -18.95
N CYS A 197 -11.60 -1.40 -18.78
CA CYS A 197 -10.81 -1.93 -19.89
C CYS A 197 -11.59 -2.84 -20.83
N ASN A 198 -12.77 -3.30 -20.43
CA ASN A 198 -13.68 -4.09 -21.26
C ASN A 198 -15.03 -3.38 -21.48
N PHE A 199 -15.11 -2.09 -21.14
CA PHE A 199 -16.37 -1.32 -21.16
C PHE A 199 -17.53 -1.92 -20.34
N ARG A 200 -17.22 -2.74 -19.33
CA ARG A 200 -18.23 -3.25 -18.37
C ARG A 200 -18.83 -2.16 -17.48
N VAL A 201 -18.27 -0.95 -17.54
CA VAL A 201 -18.77 0.26 -16.88
C VAL A 201 -18.69 1.43 -17.86
N SER A 202 -19.73 2.25 -17.89
CA SER A 202 -19.73 3.47 -18.71
C SER A 202 -18.70 4.48 -18.20
N ARG A 203 -18.24 5.36 -19.10
CA ARG A 203 -17.34 6.46 -18.74
C ARG A 203 -17.90 7.32 -17.60
N ASP A 204 -19.19 7.61 -17.66
CA ASP A 204 -19.84 8.54 -16.73
C ASP A 204 -20.11 7.88 -15.37
N ASP A 205 -20.46 6.60 -15.35
CA ASP A 205 -20.56 5.80 -14.11
C ASP A 205 -19.22 5.67 -13.41
N TYR A 206 -18.17 5.34 -14.16
CA TYR A 206 -16.84 5.21 -13.60
C TYR A 206 -16.33 6.55 -13.03
N ARG A 207 -16.63 7.67 -13.71
CA ARG A 207 -16.35 9.01 -13.19
C ARG A 207 -17.14 9.33 -11.93
N ARG A 208 -18.40 8.89 -11.82
CA ARG A 208 -19.17 9.01 -10.57
C ARG A 208 -18.54 8.22 -9.43
N GLN A 209 -18.07 7.00 -9.68
CA GLN A 209 -17.35 6.17 -8.69
C GLN A 209 -16.08 6.89 -8.17
N ILE A 210 -15.26 7.41 -9.08
CA ILE A 210 -14.05 8.16 -8.70
C ILE A 210 -14.38 9.46 -7.96
N LYS A 211 -15.46 10.16 -8.33
CA LYS A 211 -15.92 11.33 -7.57
C LYS A 211 -16.29 10.98 -6.13
N LYS A 212 -16.97 9.84 -5.90
CA LYS A 212 -17.26 9.35 -4.53
C LYS A 212 -15.97 9.10 -3.74
N LEU A 213 -14.98 8.45 -4.36
CA LEU A 213 -13.64 8.24 -3.76
C LEU A 213 -12.95 9.57 -3.40
N ILE A 214 -12.90 10.53 -4.33
CA ILE A 214 -12.29 11.85 -4.11
C ILE A 214 -12.97 12.56 -2.93
N PHE A 215 -14.30 12.49 -2.85
CA PHE A 215 -15.07 13.14 -1.80
C PHE A 215 -14.73 12.59 -0.40
N ILE A 216 -14.50 11.28 -0.29
CA ILE A 216 -14.04 10.62 0.94
C ILE A 216 -12.61 11.05 1.30
N LEU A 217 -11.71 11.05 0.32
CA LEU A 217 -10.31 11.43 0.55
C LEU A 217 -10.14 12.92 0.91
N GLU A 218 -11.10 13.77 0.55
CA GLU A 218 -11.18 15.18 0.98
C GLU A 218 -11.78 15.36 2.38
N GLY A 219 -11.95 14.28 3.15
CA GLY A 219 -12.45 14.35 4.53
C GLY A 219 -13.95 14.58 4.66
N LYS A 220 -14.71 14.48 3.56
CA LYS A 220 -16.17 14.67 3.57
C LYS A 220 -16.91 13.34 3.80
N LYS A 221 -16.36 12.50 4.70
CA LYS A 221 -16.88 11.16 5.03
C LYS A 221 -18.34 11.25 5.50
N GLU A 222 -18.65 12.11 6.47
CA GLU A 222 -20.02 12.21 7.00
C GLU A 222 -21.02 12.70 5.94
N LYS A 223 -20.59 13.62 5.06
CA LYS A 223 -21.44 14.12 3.96
C LYS A 223 -21.73 13.06 2.90
N LEU A 224 -20.80 12.12 2.65
CA LEU A 224 -21.05 11.02 1.72
C LEU A 224 -22.01 10.00 2.32
N ILE A 225 -21.81 9.63 3.59
CA ILE A 225 -22.70 8.70 4.31
C ILE A 225 -24.13 9.23 4.29
N LYS A 226 -24.35 10.50 4.65
CA LYS A 226 -25.68 11.14 4.59
C LYS A 226 -26.32 11.10 3.20
N ARG A 227 -25.53 11.16 2.13
CA ARG A 227 -26.05 11.05 0.76
C ARG A 227 -26.42 9.60 0.42
N MET A 228 -25.60 8.65 0.84
CA MET A 228 -25.84 7.22 0.64
C MET A 228 -27.05 6.73 1.45
N GLU A 229 -27.25 7.25 2.66
CA GLU A 229 -28.46 6.99 3.45
C GLU A 229 -29.71 7.41 2.70
N ARG A 230 -29.73 8.63 2.13
CA ARG A 230 -30.84 9.10 1.29
C ARG A 230 -31.05 8.22 0.07
N GLU A 231 -29.98 7.78 -0.59
CA GLU A 231 -30.04 6.86 -1.74
C GLU A 231 -30.60 5.49 -1.35
N MET A 232 -30.21 4.97 -0.18
CA MET A 232 -30.72 3.73 0.39
C MET A 232 -32.21 3.84 0.73
N THR A 233 -32.63 4.91 1.41
CA THR A 233 -34.03 5.14 1.78
C THR A 233 -34.91 5.33 0.54
N ALA A 234 -34.44 6.06 -0.47
CA ALA A 234 -35.13 6.20 -1.74
C ALA A 234 -35.28 4.84 -2.46
N ALA A 235 -34.19 4.06 -2.54
CA ALA A 235 -34.24 2.73 -3.15
C ALA A 235 -35.19 1.77 -2.39
N ALA A 236 -35.25 1.86 -1.06
CA ALA A 236 -36.20 1.09 -0.26
C ALA A 236 -37.66 1.55 -0.50
N GLY A 237 -37.90 2.86 -0.63
CA GLY A 237 -39.21 3.42 -0.96
C GLY A 237 -39.69 3.07 -2.37
N GLU A 238 -38.77 2.85 -3.30
CA GLU A 238 -39.04 2.34 -4.66
C GLU A 238 -39.14 0.80 -4.70
N PHE A 239 -39.21 0.11 -3.56
CA PHE A 239 -39.21 -1.36 -3.44
C PHE A 239 -37.98 -2.06 -4.07
N ASN A 240 -36.88 -1.34 -4.30
CA ASN A 240 -35.63 -1.87 -4.82
C ASN A 240 -34.70 -2.34 -3.69
N PHE A 241 -35.10 -3.44 -3.03
CA PHE A 241 -34.44 -3.97 -1.83
C PHE A 241 -33.00 -4.44 -2.07
N GLU A 242 -32.67 -4.92 -3.26
CA GLU A 242 -31.29 -5.31 -3.61
C GLU A 242 -30.35 -4.10 -3.62
N LYS A 243 -30.79 -3.00 -4.25
CA LYS A 243 -30.03 -1.76 -4.27
C LYS A 243 -29.92 -1.16 -2.87
N ALA A 244 -31.01 -1.13 -2.11
CA ALA A 244 -31.00 -0.65 -0.73
C ALA A 244 -30.03 -1.46 0.16
N ARG A 245 -30.05 -2.80 0.06
CA ARG A 245 -29.12 -3.68 0.80
C ARG A 245 -27.67 -3.41 0.43
N ARG A 246 -27.37 -3.27 -0.87
CA ARG A 246 -26.02 -2.95 -1.36
C ARG A 246 -25.51 -1.63 -0.80
N VAL A 247 -26.32 -0.57 -0.87
CA VAL A 247 -25.94 0.76 -0.36
C VAL A 247 -25.76 0.72 1.17
N ARG A 248 -26.62 0.00 1.91
CA ARG A 248 -26.49 -0.21 3.35
C ARG A 248 -25.16 -0.87 3.74
N ASP A 249 -24.81 -1.94 3.05
CA ASP A 249 -23.58 -2.68 3.31
C ASP A 249 -22.33 -1.83 2.97
N GLU A 250 -22.42 -0.98 1.93
CA GLU A 250 -21.39 0.03 1.60
C GLU A 250 -21.25 1.11 2.68
N ILE A 251 -22.36 1.62 3.24
CA ILE A 251 -22.37 2.57 4.37
C ILE A 251 -21.68 1.95 5.59
N THR A 252 -22.08 0.72 5.95
CA THR A 252 -21.52 0.00 7.12
C THR A 252 -20.01 -0.18 6.99
N ALA A 253 -19.54 -0.51 5.79
CA ALA A 253 -18.12 -0.69 5.53
C ALA A 253 -17.34 0.64 5.53
N LEU A 254 -17.99 1.74 5.14
CA LEU A 254 -17.45 3.09 5.23
C LEU A 254 -17.35 3.61 6.66
N GLU A 255 -18.33 3.32 7.51
CA GLU A 255 -18.33 3.69 8.93
C GLU A 255 -17.15 3.05 9.67
N LYS A 256 -16.97 1.73 9.47
CA LYS A 256 -15.86 0.93 10.03
C LYS A 256 -14.47 1.31 9.50
N LEU A 257 -14.40 2.14 8.45
CA LEU A 257 -13.16 2.62 7.87
C LEU A 257 -12.61 3.76 8.74
N ASP A 258 -11.90 3.39 9.81
CA ASP A 258 -11.20 4.35 10.67
C ASP A 258 -9.85 4.73 10.01
N LEU A 259 -9.80 5.93 9.44
CA LEU A 259 -8.60 6.48 8.79
C LEU A 259 -7.57 7.02 9.79
N ARG A 260 -7.85 6.92 11.10
CA ARG A 260 -6.89 7.17 12.16
C ARG A 260 -6.33 5.82 12.60
N GLY A 261 -5.17 5.48 12.07
CA GLY A 261 -4.44 4.29 12.50
C GLY A 261 -4.16 4.39 13.98
N ASP A 262 -4.74 3.49 14.75
CA ASP A 262 -4.29 3.19 16.10
C ASP A 262 -2.98 2.40 15.98
N THR A 263 -1.89 2.95 16.50
CA THR A 263 -0.52 2.44 16.34
C THR A 263 -0.20 1.23 17.22
N LYS A 264 -1.20 0.51 17.74
CA LYS A 264 -0.97 -0.61 18.65
C LYS A 264 -1.98 -1.73 18.46
N THR A 265 -1.87 -2.47 17.36
CA THR A 265 -2.13 -3.92 17.37
C THR A 265 -1.62 -4.54 16.07
N ASP A 266 -0.86 -5.62 16.22
CA ASP A 266 -0.30 -6.50 15.18
C ASP A 266 0.77 -5.95 14.25
N VAL A 267 1.85 -5.41 14.84
CA VAL A 267 3.15 -5.44 14.18
C VAL A 267 3.76 -6.82 14.43
N GLN A 268 3.53 -7.76 13.51
CA GLN A 268 4.41 -8.93 13.44
C GLN A 268 5.78 -8.50 12.90
N PRO A 269 6.88 -8.88 13.58
CA PRO A 269 8.23 -8.67 13.08
C PRO A 269 8.49 -9.58 11.86
N GLU A 270 9.49 -9.25 11.05
CA GLU A 270 10.05 -10.07 9.93
C GLU A 270 9.60 -9.82 8.48
N VAL A 271 9.06 -8.64 8.13
CA VAL A 271 9.02 -8.27 6.69
C VAL A 271 10.29 -7.52 6.31
N PHE A 272 11.31 -8.27 5.87
CA PHE A 272 12.48 -7.74 5.16
C PHE A 272 12.05 -6.65 4.15
N PRO A 273 12.81 -5.57 3.97
CA PRO A 273 12.47 -4.52 3.00
C PRO A 273 12.60 -5.04 1.56
N ILE A 274 11.62 -5.81 1.10
CA ILE A 274 11.45 -6.20 -0.29
C ILE A 274 10.89 -4.97 -1.02
N ASP A 275 11.55 -4.57 -2.12
CA ASP A 275 10.99 -3.65 -3.09
C ASP A 275 10.19 -4.48 -4.11
N PRO A 276 8.84 -4.57 -4.00
CA PRO A 276 8.06 -5.51 -4.80
C PRO A 276 8.17 -5.20 -6.29
N LYS A 277 8.34 -3.92 -6.65
CA LYS A 277 8.46 -3.51 -8.04
C LYS A 277 9.77 -4.02 -8.67
N LYS A 278 10.89 -3.94 -7.93
CA LYS A 278 12.16 -4.53 -8.37
C LYS A 278 12.07 -6.06 -8.43
N GLY A 279 11.38 -6.68 -7.47
CA GLY A 279 11.14 -8.12 -7.47
C GLY A 279 10.41 -8.60 -8.72
N LEU A 280 9.27 -7.98 -9.06
CA LEU A 280 8.48 -8.33 -10.25
C LEU A 280 9.23 -8.07 -11.56
N ILE A 281 9.98 -6.97 -11.67
CA ILE A 281 10.82 -6.71 -12.85
C ILE A 281 11.91 -7.77 -12.97
N GLY A 282 12.52 -8.17 -11.85
CA GLY A 282 13.48 -9.26 -11.82
C GLY A 282 12.85 -10.58 -12.25
N LEU A 283 11.67 -10.93 -11.74
CA LEU A 283 10.93 -12.13 -12.14
C LEU A 283 10.60 -12.13 -13.62
N ARG A 284 10.17 -11.00 -14.20
CA ARG A 284 9.96 -10.90 -15.65
C ARG A 284 11.20 -11.33 -16.45
N LYS A 285 12.37 -10.81 -16.06
CA LYS A 285 13.63 -11.10 -16.75
C LYS A 285 14.06 -12.54 -16.56
N VAL A 286 14.04 -13.01 -15.31
CA VAL A 286 14.45 -14.37 -14.94
C VAL A 286 13.55 -15.40 -15.59
N LEU A 287 12.23 -15.18 -15.56
CA LEU A 287 11.19 -16.09 -16.06
C LEU A 287 10.88 -15.94 -17.55
N GLY A 288 11.56 -15.05 -18.28
CA GLY A 288 11.32 -14.83 -19.71
C GLY A 288 9.90 -14.34 -20.04
N LEU A 289 9.20 -13.70 -19.10
CA LEU A 289 7.80 -13.33 -19.27
C LEU A 289 7.66 -12.13 -20.22
N ALA A 290 6.70 -12.21 -21.15
CA ALA A 290 6.40 -11.15 -22.11
C ALA A 290 6.00 -9.81 -21.43
N LYS A 291 5.37 -9.90 -20.26
CA LYS A 291 4.93 -8.74 -19.46
C LYS A 291 5.38 -8.92 -18.02
N THR A 292 5.52 -7.79 -17.30
CA THR A 292 5.81 -7.84 -15.86
C THR A 292 4.64 -8.53 -15.15
N PRO A 293 4.88 -9.61 -14.39
CA PRO A 293 3.82 -10.30 -13.68
C PRO A 293 3.20 -9.37 -12.64
N ARG A 294 1.89 -9.49 -12.47
CA ARG A 294 1.11 -8.78 -11.47
C ARG A 294 0.54 -9.74 -10.45
N THR A 295 0.16 -10.95 -10.85
CA THR A 295 -0.44 -11.95 -9.98
C THR A 295 0.49 -13.16 -9.79
N ILE A 296 0.74 -13.51 -8.53
CA ILE A 296 1.49 -14.72 -8.16
C ILE A 296 0.61 -15.49 -7.18
N GLU A 297 0.28 -16.74 -7.48
CA GLU A 297 -0.35 -17.63 -6.50
C GLU A 297 0.71 -18.60 -5.95
N GLY A 298 0.76 -18.76 -4.64
CA GLY A 298 1.61 -19.73 -3.95
C GLY A 298 0.77 -20.89 -3.42
N MET A 299 1.21 -22.13 -3.61
CA MET A 299 0.53 -23.32 -3.14
C MET A 299 1.44 -24.18 -2.27
N ASP A 300 0.96 -24.59 -1.10
CA ASP A 300 1.64 -25.46 -0.15
C ASP A 300 0.71 -26.62 0.26
N ILE A 301 1.25 -27.83 0.38
CA ILE A 301 0.52 -29.01 0.88
C ILE A 301 0.99 -29.28 2.30
N ALA A 302 0.05 -29.29 3.24
CA ALA A 302 0.35 -29.53 4.64
C ALA A 302 -0.45 -30.71 5.19
N HIS A 303 0.27 -31.59 5.88
CA HIS A 303 -0.28 -32.76 6.56
C HIS A 303 -0.72 -32.39 7.98
N LEU A 304 -2.00 -32.56 8.30
CA LEU A 304 -2.45 -32.45 9.68
C LEU A 304 -2.05 -33.72 10.43
N SER A 305 -1.70 -33.60 11.72
CA SER A 305 -1.51 -34.77 12.59
C SER A 305 -2.84 -35.56 12.67
N GLY A 306 -2.96 -36.59 11.82
CA GLY A 306 -4.15 -37.35 11.42
C GLY A 306 -4.04 -37.86 9.96
N GLN A 307 -5.15 -38.35 9.36
CA GLN A 307 -5.24 -38.72 7.93
C GLN A 307 -5.71 -37.56 7.02
N ASP A 308 -5.98 -36.37 7.57
CA ASP A 308 -6.50 -35.23 6.80
C ASP A 308 -5.35 -34.41 6.18
N THR A 309 -5.26 -34.36 4.85
CA THR A 309 -4.35 -33.47 4.12
C THR A 309 -5.06 -32.17 3.70
N VAL A 310 -4.37 -31.03 3.81
CA VAL A 310 -4.92 -29.72 3.42
C VAL A 310 -3.92 -28.96 2.56
N ALA A 311 -4.41 -28.39 1.46
CA ALA A 311 -3.65 -27.46 0.66
C ALA A 311 -3.99 -26.02 1.00
N SER A 312 -2.97 -25.19 1.07
CA SER A 312 -3.05 -23.75 1.27
C SER A 312 -2.70 -23.04 -0.03
N LEU A 313 -3.54 -22.11 -0.44
CA LEU A 313 -3.29 -21.23 -1.58
C LEU A 313 -3.28 -19.79 -1.09
N VAL A 314 -2.20 -19.08 -1.36
CA VAL A 314 -2.06 -17.64 -1.10
C VAL A 314 -1.97 -16.91 -2.43
N SER A 315 -2.48 -15.68 -2.47
CA SER A 315 -2.45 -14.86 -3.68
C SER A 315 -1.66 -13.59 -3.40
N PHE A 316 -0.82 -13.19 -4.34
CA PHE A 316 -0.08 -11.94 -4.32
C PHE A 316 -0.48 -11.10 -5.52
N LEU A 317 -0.68 -9.80 -5.27
CA LEU A 317 -0.96 -8.80 -6.31
C LEU A 317 0.07 -7.69 -6.24
N ASP A 318 0.69 -7.38 -7.37
CA ASP A 318 1.77 -6.40 -7.51
C ASP A 318 2.88 -6.62 -6.45
N GLY A 319 3.19 -7.89 -6.20
CA GLY A 319 4.26 -8.37 -5.32
C GLY A 319 3.95 -8.24 -3.82
N LEU A 320 2.66 -8.18 -3.46
CA LEU A 320 2.20 -8.07 -2.07
C LEU A 320 1.11 -9.06 -1.75
N PRO A 321 1.02 -9.54 -0.49
CA PRO A 321 0.00 -10.49 -0.10
C PRO A 321 -1.41 -9.92 -0.26
N PHE A 322 -2.25 -10.66 -0.97
CA PHE A 322 -3.66 -10.37 -1.20
C PHE A 322 -4.51 -11.38 -0.42
N LYS A 323 -4.63 -11.17 0.90
CA LYS A 323 -5.33 -12.07 1.85
C LYS A 323 -6.75 -12.49 1.42
N PRO A 324 -7.60 -11.63 0.80
CA PRO A 324 -8.92 -12.07 0.34
C PRO A 324 -8.89 -13.13 -0.77
N GLY A 325 -7.76 -13.27 -1.48
CA GLY A 325 -7.54 -14.32 -2.47
C GLY A 325 -7.18 -15.66 -1.87
N TYR A 326 -6.88 -15.72 -0.56
CA TYR A 326 -6.38 -16.94 0.05
C TYR A 326 -7.48 -18.00 0.12
N ARG A 327 -7.11 -19.25 -0.13
CA ARG A 327 -8.03 -20.39 -0.11
C ARG A 327 -7.38 -21.55 0.61
N ARG A 328 -8.21 -22.39 1.22
CA ARG A 328 -7.81 -23.69 1.75
C ARG A 328 -8.63 -24.76 1.07
N PHE A 329 -7.98 -25.87 0.73
CA PHE A 329 -8.61 -27.01 0.11
C PHE A 329 -8.40 -28.20 1.02
N LYS A 330 -9.51 -28.71 1.59
CA LYS A 330 -9.50 -30.03 2.21
C LYS A 330 -9.42 -31.07 1.08
N ILE A 331 -8.41 -31.94 1.15
CA ILE A 331 -8.22 -33.06 0.23
C ILE A 331 -9.26 -34.12 0.56
N ARG A 332 -9.86 -34.73 -0.47
CA ARG A 332 -10.97 -35.69 -0.30
C ARG A 332 -10.73 -37.02 -0.97
N SER A 333 -9.96 -37.03 -2.05
CA SER A 333 -9.83 -38.19 -2.95
C SER A 333 -8.56 -39.01 -2.71
N VAL A 334 -7.76 -38.63 -1.71
CA VAL A 334 -6.47 -39.25 -1.41
C VAL A 334 -6.55 -39.93 -0.05
N GLU A 335 -6.38 -41.25 -0.02
CA GLU A 335 -6.24 -42.02 1.21
C GLU A 335 -4.76 -42.05 1.63
N GLY A 336 -4.46 -41.59 2.85
CA GLY A 336 -3.09 -41.53 3.36
C GLY A 336 -2.29 -40.29 2.94
N ILE A 337 -0.97 -40.37 3.11
CA ILE A 337 -0.01 -39.28 2.88
C ILE A 337 0.52 -39.41 1.45
N ASP A 338 -0.15 -38.77 0.48
CA ASP A 338 0.34 -38.60 -0.90
C ASP A 338 0.22 -37.13 -1.33
N ASP A 339 1.34 -36.42 -1.26
CA ASP A 339 1.48 -35.02 -1.66
C ASP A 339 1.24 -34.80 -3.15
N PHE A 340 1.63 -35.75 -4.00
CA PHE A 340 1.51 -35.61 -5.45
C PHE A 340 0.06 -35.74 -5.87
N ALA A 341 -0.67 -36.73 -5.33
CA ALA A 341 -2.10 -36.87 -5.55
C ALA A 341 -2.88 -35.66 -4.99
N SER A 342 -2.49 -35.18 -3.80
CA SER A 342 -3.11 -33.99 -3.19
C SER A 342 -2.90 -32.74 -4.04
N MET A 343 -1.70 -32.55 -4.58
CA MET A 343 -1.38 -31.47 -5.51
C MET A 343 -2.24 -31.56 -6.78
N ARG A 344 -2.33 -32.76 -7.38
CA ARG A 344 -3.18 -33.00 -8.57
C ARG A 344 -4.64 -32.64 -8.32
N GLU A 345 -5.19 -33.04 -7.18
CA GLU A 345 -6.58 -32.74 -6.81
C GLU A 345 -6.81 -31.21 -6.73
N VAL A 346 -5.92 -30.49 -6.04
CA VAL A 346 -6.10 -29.06 -5.76
C VAL A 346 -5.94 -28.22 -7.02
N VAL A 347 -4.91 -28.50 -7.83
CA VAL A 347 -4.69 -27.84 -9.12
C VAL A 347 -5.88 -28.09 -10.03
N THR A 348 -6.31 -29.34 -10.16
CA THR A 348 -7.50 -29.71 -10.95
C THR A 348 -8.73 -28.91 -10.52
N ARG A 349 -9.05 -28.89 -9.22
CA ARG A 349 -10.23 -28.19 -8.68
C ARG A 349 -10.14 -26.68 -8.85
N ARG A 350 -8.98 -26.07 -8.60
CA ARG A 350 -8.79 -24.62 -8.70
C ARG A 350 -8.90 -24.15 -10.15
N PHE A 351 -8.20 -24.80 -11.07
CA PHE A 351 -8.08 -24.33 -12.45
C PHE A 351 -9.25 -24.74 -13.33
N ARG A 352 -9.90 -25.89 -13.06
CA ARG A 352 -11.20 -26.21 -13.67
C ARG A 352 -12.24 -25.14 -13.32
N ARG A 353 -12.35 -24.78 -12.03
CA ARG A 353 -13.26 -23.71 -11.60
C ARG A 353 -12.95 -22.37 -12.26
N LEU A 354 -11.67 -21.97 -12.29
CA LEU A 354 -11.27 -20.72 -12.95
C LEU A 354 -11.66 -20.69 -14.44
N ARG A 355 -11.49 -21.81 -15.15
CA ARG A 355 -11.92 -21.93 -16.54
C ARG A 355 -13.44 -21.87 -16.69
N ASP A 356 -14.15 -22.66 -15.89
CA ASP A 356 -15.61 -22.77 -15.97
C ASP A 356 -16.32 -21.45 -15.59
N GLU A 357 -15.70 -20.65 -14.71
CA GLU A 357 -16.17 -19.29 -14.33
C GLU A 357 -15.60 -18.18 -15.24
N ASP A 358 -14.84 -18.53 -16.29
CA ASP A 358 -14.08 -17.62 -17.18
C ASP A 358 -13.25 -16.55 -16.41
N GLU A 359 -12.68 -16.96 -15.28
CA GLU A 359 -11.80 -16.14 -14.47
C GLU A 359 -10.36 -16.13 -15.02
N VAL A 360 -9.58 -15.12 -14.61
CA VAL A 360 -8.21 -14.93 -15.09
C VAL A 360 -7.26 -15.78 -14.27
N PHE A 361 -6.38 -16.52 -14.94
CA PHE A 361 -5.32 -17.27 -14.28
C PHE A 361 -4.26 -16.34 -13.68
N PRO A 362 -3.55 -16.76 -12.63
CA PRO A 362 -2.41 -16.00 -12.14
C PRO A 362 -1.32 -15.92 -13.23
N ASP A 363 -0.52 -14.85 -13.23
CA ASP A 363 0.62 -14.75 -14.16
C ASP A 363 1.68 -15.80 -13.82
N ILE A 364 1.84 -16.11 -12.53
CA ILE A 364 2.76 -17.14 -12.00
C ILE A 364 2.04 -18.02 -10.99
N LEU A 365 2.16 -19.34 -11.12
CA LEU A 365 1.82 -20.31 -10.07
C LEU A 365 3.13 -20.86 -9.48
N LEU A 366 3.34 -20.60 -8.19
CA LEU A 366 4.49 -21.07 -7.41
C LEU A 366 4.06 -22.25 -6.54
N ILE A 367 4.68 -23.40 -6.75
CA ILE A 367 4.52 -24.59 -5.91
C ILE A 367 5.62 -24.62 -4.85
N ASP A 368 5.23 -24.74 -3.56
CA ASP A 368 6.17 -24.94 -2.45
C ASP A 368 6.63 -26.40 -2.40
N GLY A 369 7.64 -26.70 -3.22
CA GLY A 369 8.31 -27.99 -3.19
C GLY A 369 9.22 -28.26 -4.38
N GLY A 370 9.65 -29.51 -4.50
CA GLY A 370 10.63 -29.94 -5.50
C GLY A 370 10.03 -30.26 -6.87
N LYS A 371 10.89 -30.77 -7.78
CA LYS A 371 10.51 -31.19 -9.14
C LYS A 371 9.34 -32.19 -9.18
N GLY A 372 9.22 -33.08 -8.21
CA GLY A 372 8.12 -34.06 -8.15
C GLY A 372 6.75 -33.39 -8.06
N GLN A 373 6.60 -32.41 -7.16
CA GLN A 373 5.33 -31.69 -6.99
C GLN A 373 5.04 -30.76 -8.17
N LEU A 374 6.09 -30.18 -8.77
CA LEU A 374 5.98 -29.43 -10.01
C LEU A 374 5.42 -30.28 -11.16
N ASN A 375 5.95 -31.50 -11.33
CA ASN A 375 5.47 -32.44 -12.34
C ASN A 375 4.04 -32.90 -12.05
N ALA A 376 3.69 -33.17 -10.78
CA ALA A 376 2.33 -33.50 -10.39
C ALA A 376 1.33 -32.37 -10.74
N ALA A 377 1.73 -31.11 -10.52
CA ALA A 377 0.92 -29.97 -10.94
C ALA A 377 0.78 -29.90 -12.47
N LEU A 378 1.85 -30.15 -13.22
CA LEU A 378 1.84 -30.18 -14.69
C LEU A 378 0.92 -31.29 -15.24
N GLU A 379 1.00 -32.51 -14.69
CA GLU A 379 0.11 -33.63 -15.02
C GLU A 379 -1.36 -33.25 -14.82
N ALA A 380 -1.67 -32.52 -13.74
CA ALA A 380 -3.02 -32.06 -13.46
C ALA A 380 -3.55 -31.10 -14.53
N PHE A 381 -2.71 -30.18 -15.03
CA PHE A 381 -3.07 -29.28 -16.13
C PHE A 381 -3.30 -30.04 -17.44
N GLN A 382 -2.44 -31.02 -17.75
CA GLN A 382 -2.59 -31.88 -18.93
C GLN A 382 -3.89 -32.70 -18.87
N ALA A 383 -4.21 -33.28 -17.71
CA ALA A 383 -5.41 -34.09 -17.52
C ALA A 383 -6.73 -33.31 -17.71
N ILE A 384 -6.73 -32.01 -17.41
CA ILE A 384 -7.91 -31.15 -17.60
C ILE A 384 -7.91 -30.39 -18.94
N GLY A 385 -6.87 -30.56 -19.76
CA GLY A 385 -6.73 -29.90 -21.06
C GLY A 385 -6.62 -28.38 -20.95
N ILE A 386 -5.90 -27.88 -19.93
CA ILE A 386 -5.72 -26.45 -19.68
C ILE A 386 -4.23 -26.11 -19.77
N ASP A 387 -3.89 -25.09 -20.57
CA ASP A 387 -2.53 -24.56 -20.59
C ASP A 387 -2.20 -23.91 -19.23
N PRO A 388 -1.10 -24.32 -18.59
CA PRO A 388 -0.72 -23.76 -17.30
C PRO A 388 -0.30 -22.29 -17.45
N PRO A 389 -0.48 -21.46 -16.40
CA PRO A 389 0.23 -20.19 -16.29
C PRO A 389 1.74 -20.43 -16.19
N CYS A 390 2.56 -19.40 -15.98
CA CYS A 390 3.98 -19.61 -15.69
C CYS A 390 4.12 -20.43 -14.39
N LEU A 391 4.36 -21.73 -14.55
CA LEU A 391 4.40 -22.71 -13.47
C LEU A 391 5.84 -22.90 -13.03
N ILE A 392 6.11 -22.68 -11.74
CA ILE A 392 7.43 -22.83 -11.15
C ILE A 392 7.34 -23.52 -9.78
N SER A 393 8.43 -24.12 -9.34
CA SER A 393 8.59 -24.52 -7.94
C SER A 393 9.85 -23.93 -7.34
N LEU A 394 9.87 -23.77 -6.02
CA LEU A 394 11.01 -23.27 -5.27
C LEU A 394 11.43 -24.30 -4.21
N ALA A 395 12.60 -24.92 -4.39
CA ALA A 395 13.08 -25.92 -3.44
C ALA A 395 13.66 -25.28 -2.17
N LYS A 396 13.26 -25.81 -1.00
CA LYS A 396 13.51 -25.22 0.32
C LYS A 396 14.98 -25.15 0.75
N GLN A 397 15.85 -26.07 0.30
CA GLN A 397 17.25 -26.12 0.74
C GLN A 397 18.16 -25.16 -0.04
N GLU A 398 18.06 -25.17 -1.37
CA GLU A 398 18.99 -24.44 -2.24
C GLU A 398 18.38 -23.17 -2.85
N GLU A 399 17.10 -22.88 -2.56
CA GLU A 399 16.36 -21.72 -3.09
C GLU A 399 16.39 -21.68 -4.63
N GLU A 400 16.40 -22.88 -5.22
CA GLU A 400 16.46 -23.13 -6.65
C GLU A 400 15.07 -23.08 -7.27
N ILE A 401 14.95 -22.37 -8.39
CA ILE A 401 13.71 -22.29 -9.15
C ILE A 401 13.72 -23.38 -10.22
N PHE A 402 12.67 -24.20 -10.25
CA PHE A 402 12.46 -25.23 -11.27
C PHE A 402 11.31 -24.86 -12.20
N ARG A 403 11.42 -25.28 -13.46
CA ARG A 403 10.39 -25.13 -14.49
C ARG A 403 10.03 -26.47 -15.13
N PRO A 404 8.77 -26.62 -15.59
CA PRO A 404 8.36 -27.76 -16.39
C PRO A 404 9.26 -27.95 -17.62
N GLY A 405 9.75 -29.17 -17.84
CA GLY A 405 10.53 -29.53 -19.02
C GLY A 405 11.99 -29.06 -19.04
N GLU A 406 12.45 -28.30 -18.05
CA GLU A 406 13.85 -27.87 -17.94
C GLU A 406 14.61 -28.76 -16.93
N SER A 407 15.77 -29.30 -17.34
CA SER A 407 16.61 -30.16 -16.49
C SER A 407 17.41 -29.35 -15.46
N GLU A 408 17.87 -28.16 -15.84
CA GLU A 408 18.66 -27.25 -15.00
C GLU A 408 17.77 -26.35 -14.15
N SER A 409 18.22 -26.06 -12.93
CA SER A 409 17.57 -25.10 -12.05
C SER A 409 18.12 -23.69 -12.24
N ILE A 410 17.27 -22.71 -11.98
CA ILE A 410 17.69 -21.31 -12.02
C ILE A 410 18.13 -20.90 -10.62
N LYS A 411 19.43 -20.68 -10.47
CA LYS A 411 20.04 -20.13 -9.25
C LYS A 411 20.07 -18.61 -9.31
N LEU A 412 19.44 -17.96 -8.35
CA LEU A 412 19.50 -16.51 -8.19
C LEU A 412 20.43 -16.14 -7.03
N SER A 413 21.11 -15.01 -7.15
CA SER A 413 21.86 -14.43 -6.03
C SER A 413 20.92 -14.23 -4.83
N ARG A 414 21.42 -14.51 -3.61
CA ARG A 414 20.71 -14.28 -2.33
C ARG A 414 20.29 -12.81 -2.13
N HIS A 415 20.91 -11.88 -2.85
CA HIS A 415 20.54 -10.45 -2.84
C HIS A 415 19.50 -10.08 -3.90
N SER A 416 19.09 -11.02 -4.74
CA SER A 416 18.10 -10.79 -5.80
C SER A 416 16.74 -10.44 -5.21
N ALA A 417 16.17 -9.31 -5.66
CA ALA A 417 14.82 -8.92 -5.29
C ALA A 417 13.75 -9.91 -5.80
N ALA A 418 14.04 -10.63 -6.90
CA ALA A 418 13.14 -11.63 -7.46
C ALA A 418 13.08 -12.88 -6.57
N LEU A 419 14.24 -13.37 -6.12
CA LEU A 419 14.32 -14.51 -5.20
C LEU A 419 13.60 -14.21 -3.90
N ARG A 420 13.89 -13.05 -3.29
CA ARG A 420 13.24 -12.61 -2.05
C ARG A 420 11.72 -12.49 -2.17
N LEU A 421 11.22 -12.13 -3.35
CA LEU A 421 9.78 -12.09 -3.60
C LEU A 421 9.19 -13.50 -3.66
N LEU A 422 9.84 -14.46 -4.32
CA LEU A 422 9.38 -15.85 -4.34
C LEU A 422 9.45 -16.51 -2.95
N GLN A 423 10.53 -16.27 -2.20
CA GLN A 423 10.64 -16.68 -0.80
C GLN A 423 9.48 -16.13 0.02
N TYR A 424 9.15 -14.84 -0.15
CA TYR A 424 8.02 -14.25 0.57
C TYR A 424 6.67 -14.90 0.21
N VAL A 425 6.44 -15.25 -1.05
CA VAL A 425 5.23 -15.99 -1.45
C VAL A 425 5.22 -17.37 -0.79
N ARG A 426 6.33 -18.12 -0.84
CA ARG A 426 6.46 -19.43 -0.21
C ARG A 426 6.22 -19.37 1.30
N ASP A 427 6.95 -18.51 2.00
CA ASP A 427 6.90 -18.39 3.44
C ASP A 427 5.49 -17.98 3.91
N GLU A 428 4.77 -17.16 3.12
CA GLU A 428 3.38 -16.82 3.38
C GLU A 428 2.41 -17.99 3.13
N SER A 429 2.65 -18.82 2.11
CA SER A 429 1.90 -20.08 1.90
C SER A 429 2.06 -21.00 3.10
N HIS A 430 3.31 -21.22 3.51
CA HIS A 430 3.65 -22.08 4.64
C HIS A 430 3.07 -21.55 5.96
N ARG A 431 3.18 -20.24 6.21
CA ARG A 431 2.57 -19.58 7.39
C ARG A 431 1.05 -19.74 7.40
N PHE A 432 0.40 -19.60 6.25
CA PHE A 432 -1.05 -19.73 6.14
C PHE A 432 -1.55 -21.16 6.39
N ALA A 433 -0.73 -22.16 6.00
CA ALA A 433 -0.93 -23.55 6.33
C ALA A 433 -0.77 -23.78 7.85
N GLN A 434 0.37 -23.42 8.44
CA GLN A 434 0.65 -23.59 9.87
C GLN A 434 -0.43 -22.97 10.78
N HIS A 435 -0.89 -21.76 10.48
CA HIS A 435 -1.96 -21.10 11.25
C HIS A 435 -3.25 -21.93 11.30
N TYR A 436 -3.54 -22.72 10.27
CA TYR A 436 -4.70 -23.61 10.24
C TYR A 436 -4.54 -24.80 11.20
N HIS A 437 -3.33 -25.39 11.27
CA HIS A 437 -3.02 -26.45 12.25
C HIS A 437 -3.25 -25.98 13.69
N HIS A 438 -2.82 -24.76 14.02
CA HIS A 438 -3.03 -24.18 15.35
C HIS A 438 -4.51 -23.98 15.68
N MET A 439 -5.32 -23.46 14.73
CA MET A 439 -6.76 -23.29 14.95
C MET A 439 -7.49 -24.63 15.14
N LEU A 440 -7.15 -25.66 14.35
CA LEU A 440 -7.79 -26.97 14.47
C LEU A 440 -7.43 -27.71 15.76
N ARG A 441 -6.18 -27.60 16.23
CA ARG A 441 -5.77 -28.14 17.54
C ARG A 441 -6.56 -27.50 18.68
N ARG A 442 -6.72 -26.18 18.64
CA ARG A 442 -7.47 -25.44 19.67
C ARG A 442 -8.95 -25.83 19.70
N LYS A 443 -9.55 -26.09 18.53
CA LYS A 443 -10.94 -26.53 18.43
C LYS A 443 -11.14 -27.96 18.96
N ARG A 444 -10.24 -28.90 18.66
CA ARG A 444 -10.30 -30.26 19.23
C ARG A 444 -10.16 -30.27 20.76
N MET A 445 -9.33 -29.40 21.33
CA MET A 445 -9.17 -29.26 22.79
C MET A 445 -10.35 -28.57 23.50
N THR A 446 -11.32 -28.02 22.76
CA THR A 446 -12.52 -27.39 23.33
C THR A 446 -13.79 -28.22 23.12
N ASP A 447 -13.70 -29.27 22.30
CA ASP A 447 -14.77 -30.23 22.02
C ASP A 447 -14.56 -31.59 22.76
N GLU A 448 -13.51 -31.69 23.59
CA GLU A 448 -13.30 -32.68 24.68
C GLU A 448 -13.59 -32.00 26.03
#